data_AF-A0A260ZYW9-F1
#
_entry.id   AF-A0A260ZYW9-F1
#
_cell.length_a   1.000
_cell.length_b   1.000
_cell.length_c   1.000
_cell.angle_alpha   90.00
_cell.angle_beta   90.00
_cell.angle_gamma   90.00
#
_symmetry.space_group_name_H-M   'P 1'
#
loop_
_entity.id
_entity.type
_entity.pdbx_description
1 polymer ?
#
loop_
_entity_poly.entity_id
_entity_poly.type
_entity_poly.pdbx_seq_one_letter_code
_entity_poly.pdbx_strand_id
1 'polypeptide(L)'
;MYQQQENHKFLSHFKRKFLIKRGRRGLTKNLGGKWPELFQMRANGSSVCNRTIQVDCQSNQLCSAFCHMLRIPFKEIDDVGHRGVVYVWFGKDSDPREHEFARQVASDLVVRDDDDDFRIVDVREGEENEEFWRVLGGKKKYETDSSFVKHTRLFRCTNEKGYFAVSEKTVDFCQDDLDDDDIMILDNGDAVFLWIGARSSDIEAKLSYQAAQVYHASLRMKANEKPRKFMLAVRGHESCRFRKCFHAWSKMKEPMG
;
A
#
# COMPACT_ATOMS: atom_id res chain seq x y z
N MET A 1 -11.24 15.59 6.25
CA MET A 1 -10.15 14.60 6.22
C MET A 1 -10.44 13.69 5.05
N TYR A 2 -9.54 13.64 4.06
CA TYR A 2 -9.67 12.73 2.93
C TYR A 2 -9.19 11.33 3.34
N GLN A 3 -9.84 10.30 2.82
CA GLN A 3 -9.47 8.91 3.06
C GLN A 3 -7.99 8.70 2.66
N GLN A 4 -7.23 7.93 3.44
CA GLN A 4 -5.80 7.65 3.23
C GLN A 4 -4.83 8.84 3.45
N GLN A 5 -5.33 10.04 3.75
CA GLN A 5 -4.53 11.22 4.11
C GLN A 5 -4.65 11.60 5.60
N GLU A 6 -4.99 10.65 6.47
CA GLU A 6 -5.15 10.91 7.89
C GLU A 6 -3.80 11.26 8.56
N ASN A 7 -3.81 12.25 9.46
CA ASN A 7 -2.58 12.67 10.14
C ASN A 7 -2.18 11.71 11.27
N HIS A 8 -0.92 11.78 11.70
CA HIS A 8 -0.37 10.90 12.74
C HIS A 8 -1.13 11.00 14.08
N LYS A 9 -1.56 12.20 14.46
CA LYS A 9 -2.33 12.44 15.68
C LYS A 9 -3.67 11.70 15.65
N PHE A 10 -4.32 11.66 14.49
CA PHE A 10 -5.55 10.89 14.29
C PHE A 10 -5.27 9.38 14.36
N LEU A 11 -4.26 8.90 13.62
CA LEU A 11 -3.93 7.47 13.56
C LEU A 11 -3.50 6.89 14.92
N SER A 12 -2.87 7.68 15.79
CA SER A 12 -2.42 7.21 17.11
C SER A 12 -3.56 6.83 18.05
N HIS A 13 -4.77 7.38 17.86
CA HIS A 13 -5.95 7.02 18.64
C HIS A 13 -6.40 5.57 18.42
N PHE A 14 -6.04 4.98 17.27
CA PHE A 14 -6.44 3.63 16.89
C PHE A 14 -5.49 2.53 17.38
N LYS A 15 -4.41 2.90 18.10
CA LYS A 15 -3.47 1.94 18.70
C LYS A 15 -2.99 0.88 17.71
N ARG A 16 -2.67 1.31 16.47
CA ARG A 16 -2.21 0.46 15.35
C ARG A 16 -3.26 -0.49 14.77
N LYS A 17 -4.53 -0.31 15.11
CA LYS A 17 -5.67 -1.06 14.57
C LYS A 17 -6.53 -0.15 13.70
N PHE A 18 -6.05 0.15 12.50
CA PHE A 18 -6.76 1.01 11.54
C PHE A 18 -6.98 0.27 10.22
N LEU A 19 -8.25 0.02 9.88
CA LEU A 19 -8.65 -0.72 8.68
C LEU A 19 -9.50 0.15 7.76
N ILE A 20 -9.11 0.20 6.49
CA ILE A 20 -9.83 0.88 5.42
C ILE A 20 -10.40 -0.16 4.45
N LYS A 21 -11.73 -0.31 4.42
CA LYS A 21 -12.45 -1.16 3.45
C LYS A 21 -12.81 -0.35 2.20
N ARG A 22 -12.77 -0.98 1.02
CA ARG A 22 -13.21 -0.36 -0.25
C ARG A 22 -14.74 -0.43 -0.34
N GLY A 23 -15.38 0.65 -0.79
CA GLY A 23 -16.82 0.70 -1.06
C GLY A 23 -17.59 1.74 -0.24
N ARG A 24 -18.90 1.84 -0.46
CA ARG A 24 -19.81 2.73 0.30
C ARG A 24 -20.50 1.96 1.43
N ARG A 25 -20.71 2.63 2.57
CA ARG A 25 -21.50 2.08 3.70
C ARG A 25 -22.88 1.67 3.18
N GLY A 26 -23.25 0.39 3.38
CA GLY A 26 -24.53 -0.17 2.94
C GLY A 26 -24.52 -0.88 1.58
N LEU A 27 -23.50 -0.71 0.74
CA LEU A 27 -23.41 -1.46 -0.52
C LEU A 27 -23.07 -2.95 -0.28
N THR A 28 -22.25 -3.22 0.74
CA THR A 28 -21.84 -4.58 1.12
C THR A 28 -22.97 -5.39 1.75
N LYS A 29 -23.99 -4.75 2.32
CA LYS A 29 -25.20 -5.45 2.81
C LYS A 29 -26.04 -6.00 1.65
N ASN A 30 -25.96 -5.40 0.46
CA ASN A 30 -26.76 -5.78 -0.71
C ASN A 30 -25.98 -6.59 -1.76
N LEU A 31 -24.66 -6.73 -1.63
CA LEU A 31 -23.81 -7.51 -2.53
C LEU A 31 -23.40 -8.89 -1.98
N GLY A 32 -23.96 -9.32 -0.84
CA GLY A 32 -23.72 -10.64 -0.27
C GLY A 32 -22.26 -10.85 0.12
N GLY A 33 -21.94 -10.76 1.42
CA GLY A 33 -20.61 -10.89 2.00
C GLY A 33 -19.90 -12.26 1.85
N LYS A 34 -20.06 -12.94 0.71
CA LYS A 34 -19.53 -14.28 0.40
C LYS A 34 -18.26 -14.27 -0.46
N TRP A 35 -17.75 -13.10 -0.83
CA TRP A 35 -16.56 -13.01 -1.69
C TRP A 35 -15.28 -12.94 -0.86
N PRO A 36 -14.20 -13.56 -1.33
CA PRO A 36 -12.89 -13.41 -0.71
C PRO A 36 -12.39 -11.97 -0.73
N GLU A 37 -11.73 -11.56 0.35
CA GLU A 37 -11.19 -10.21 0.51
C GLU A 37 -9.73 -10.27 0.91
N LEU A 38 -8.89 -9.46 0.26
CA LEU A 38 -7.49 -9.33 0.59
C LEU A 38 -7.21 -7.96 1.20
N PHE A 39 -6.44 -7.95 2.27
CA PHE A 39 -6.01 -6.75 2.97
C PHE A 39 -4.48 -6.73 3.05
N GLN A 40 -3.88 -5.57 2.83
CA GLN A 40 -2.45 -5.34 3.03
C GLN A 40 -2.27 -4.46 4.26
N MET A 41 -1.43 -4.90 5.20
CA MET A 41 -1.00 -4.10 6.34
C MET A 41 0.39 -3.54 6.08
N ARG A 42 0.54 -2.23 6.24
CA ARG A 42 1.84 -1.56 6.22
C ARG A 42 2.10 -0.89 7.57
N ALA A 43 3.31 -1.07 8.07
CA ALA A 43 3.83 -0.40 9.26
C ALA A 43 5.03 0.43 8.79
N ASN A 44 4.84 1.74 8.65
CA ASN A 44 5.79 2.55 7.90
C ASN A 44 6.66 3.40 8.81
N GLY A 45 7.65 2.75 9.44
CA GLY A 45 8.70 3.41 10.24
C GLY A 45 8.23 4.09 11.54
N SER A 46 6.92 4.28 11.72
CA SER A 46 6.32 4.74 12.97
C SER A 46 5.92 3.54 13.82
N SER A 47 6.49 3.43 15.02
CA SER A 47 6.13 2.41 16.01
C SER A 47 4.69 2.53 16.54
N VAL A 48 3.97 3.58 16.14
CA VAL A 48 2.70 3.99 16.73
C VAL A 48 1.50 3.76 15.80
N CYS A 49 1.71 3.55 14.50
CA CYS A 49 0.61 3.51 13.51
C CYS A 49 0.84 2.45 12.43
N ASN A 50 -0.07 1.48 12.35
CA ASN A 50 -0.19 0.57 11.22
C ASN A 50 -1.44 0.93 10.43
N ARG A 51 -1.36 0.82 9.09
CA ARG A 51 -2.49 1.05 8.21
C ARG A 51 -2.78 -0.22 7.42
N THR A 52 -4.00 -0.71 7.57
CA THR A 52 -4.50 -1.87 6.82
C THR A 52 -5.52 -1.41 5.80
N ILE A 53 -5.34 -1.79 4.53
CA ILE A 53 -6.22 -1.37 3.44
C ILE A 53 -6.65 -2.60 2.64
N GLN A 54 -7.93 -2.65 2.29
CA GLN A 54 -8.46 -3.63 1.36
C GLN A 54 -7.90 -3.38 -0.05
N VAL A 55 -7.30 -4.40 -0.65
CA VAL A 55 -6.73 -4.40 -2.00
C VAL A 55 -7.50 -5.38 -2.89
N ASP A 56 -7.17 -5.41 -4.17
CA ASP A 56 -7.77 -6.40 -5.08
C ASP A 56 -7.40 -7.82 -4.61
N CYS A 57 -8.37 -8.72 -4.59
CA CYS A 57 -8.15 -10.11 -4.15
C CYS A 57 -7.43 -10.92 -5.23
N GLN A 58 -6.14 -10.62 -5.42
CA GLN A 58 -5.29 -11.22 -6.45
C GLN A 58 -3.88 -11.49 -5.91
N SER A 59 -3.26 -12.57 -6.35
CA SER A 59 -1.94 -12.99 -5.86
C SER A 59 -0.83 -11.96 -6.14
N ASN A 60 -0.96 -11.16 -7.20
CA ASN A 60 0.01 -10.12 -7.59
C ASN A 60 0.03 -8.90 -6.64
N GLN A 61 -0.90 -8.83 -5.69
CA GLN A 61 -0.93 -7.80 -4.63
C GLN A 61 -0.10 -8.19 -3.40
N LEU A 62 0.34 -9.46 -3.31
CA LEU A 62 1.24 -9.90 -2.25
C LEU A 62 2.59 -9.19 -2.36
N CYS A 63 3.24 -9.02 -1.22
CA CYS A 63 4.56 -8.41 -1.16
C CYS A 63 5.33 -8.95 0.04
N SER A 64 6.52 -9.51 -0.20
CA SER A 64 7.36 -10.12 0.83
C SER A 64 7.71 -9.19 1.98
N ALA A 65 7.67 -7.87 1.77
CA ALA A 65 7.98 -6.88 2.78
C ALA A 65 6.85 -6.67 3.82
N PHE A 66 5.65 -7.17 3.57
CA PHE A 66 4.44 -6.81 4.34
C PHE A 66 3.65 -8.03 4.79
N CYS A 67 2.72 -7.79 5.72
CA CYS A 67 1.73 -8.79 6.12
C CYS A 67 0.43 -8.56 5.33
N HIS A 68 -0.23 -9.66 4.97
CA HIS A 68 -1.51 -9.63 4.28
C HIS A 68 -2.53 -10.47 5.04
N MET A 69 -3.80 -10.11 4.93
CA MET A 69 -4.90 -10.89 5.49
C MET A 69 -5.85 -11.27 4.37
N LEU A 70 -6.09 -12.55 4.17
CA LEU A 70 -7.03 -13.08 3.18
C LEU A 70 -8.21 -13.71 3.90
N ARG A 71 -9.35 -13.02 3.86
CA ARG A 71 -10.62 -13.51 4.39
C ARG A 71 -11.35 -14.31 3.32
N ILE A 72 -11.72 -15.54 3.62
CA ILE A 72 -12.38 -16.48 2.71
C ILE A 72 -13.63 -17.03 3.39
N PRO A 73 -14.83 -16.56 3.01
CA PRO A 73 -16.07 -17.22 3.37
C PRO A 73 -16.21 -18.55 2.61
N PHE A 74 -16.59 -19.60 3.31
CA PHE A 74 -16.94 -20.87 2.69
C PHE A 74 -18.42 -20.85 2.25
N LYS A 75 -18.71 -21.64 1.21
CA LYS A 75 -20.11 -21.83 0.76
C LYS A 75 -20.88 -22.75 1.69
N GLU A 76 -20.18 -23.71 2.26
CA GLU A 76 -20.65 -24.75 3.16
C GLU A 76 -19.73 -24.77 4.39
N ILE A 77 -20.25 -25.24 5.51
CA ILE A 77 -19.49 -25.38 6.76
C ILE A 77 -18.46 -26.50 6.56
N ASP A 78 -17.22 -26.29 6.98
CA ASP A 78 -16.18 -27.33 6.93
C ASP A 78 -16.48 -28.48 7.92
N ASP A 79 -15.73 -29.58 7.82
CA ASP A 79 -15.91 -30.78 8.67
C ASP A 79 -15.76 -30.49 10.17
N VAL A 80 -15.17 -29.34 10.53
CA VAL A 80 -14.87 -28.92 11.90
C VAL A 80 -15.89 -27.88 12.42
N GLY A 81 -16.78 -27.39 11.56
CA GLY A 81 -17.83 -26.44 11.93
C GLY A 81 -17.57 -24.98 11.57
N HIS A 82 -16.51 -24.65 10.81
CA HIS A 82 -16.20 -23.27 10.43
C HIS A 82 -16.88 -22.87 9.11
N ARG A 83 -17.51 -21.68 9.07
CA ARG A 83 -18.07 -21.06 7.86
C ARG A 83 -17.04 -20.27 7.03
N GLY A 84 -15.78 -20.25 7.44
CA GLY A 84 -14.72 -19.58 6.68
C GLY A 84 -13.37 -19.60 7.38
N VAL A 85 -12.40 -19.00 6.70
CA VAL A 85 -11.01 -18.89 7.17
C VAL A 85 -10.45 -17.49 6.91
N VAL A 86 -9.65 -16.99 7.83
CA VAL A 86 -8.82 -15.80 7.63
C VAL A 86 -7.36 -16.22 7.68
N TYR A 87 -6.69 -16.19 6.53
CA TYR A 87 -5.25 -16.40 6.47
C TYR A 87 -4.52 -15.10 6.82
N VAL A 88 -3.65 -15.14 7.82
CA VAL A 88 -2.70 -14.07 8.13
C VAL A 88 -1.37 -14.47 7.51
N TRP A 89 -1.09 -13.90 6.34
CA TRP A 89 0.09 -14.18 5.56
C TRP A 89 1.24 -13.26 5.95
N PHE A 90 2.37 -13.84 6.35
CA PHE A 90 3.59 -13.13 6.71
C PHE A 90 4.61 -13.21 5.58
N GLY A 91 4.84 -12.08 4.91
CA GLY A 91 5.93 -11.97 3.94
C GLY A 91 7.27 -12.26 4.60
N LYS A 92 8.18 -12.93 3.89
CA LYS A 92 9.46 -13.36 4.48
C LYS A 92 10.35 -12.22 4.98
N ASP A 93 10.17 -11.01 4.42
CA ASP A 93 10.91 -9.79 4.77
C ASP A 93 10.08 -8.84 5.66
N SER A 94 8.89 -9.26 6.08
CA SER A 94 8.06 -8.46 6.98
C SER A 94 8.63 -8.43 8.39
N ASP A 95 8.46 -7.31 9.09
CA ASP A 95 8.97 -7.13 10.44
C ASP A 95 8.21 -8.04 11.44
N PRO A 96 8.90 -8.96 12.15
CA PRO A 96 8.25 -9.87 13.09
C PRO A 96 7.48 -9.18 14.21
N ARG A 97 7.85 -7.95 14.57
CA ARG A 97 7.15 -7.14 15.58
C ARG A 97 5.74 -6.75 15.13
N GLU A 98 5.50 -6.76 13.82
CA GLU A 98 4.22 -6.43 13.21
C GLU A 98 3.29 -7.65 13.11
N HIS A 99 3.82 -8.87 13.19
CA HIS A 99 3.03 -10.10 13.01
C HIS A 99 1.92 -10.21 14.05
N GLU A 100 2.22 -9.84 15.29
CA GLU A 100 1.22 -9.83 16.36
C GLU A 100 0.11 -8.80 16.10
N PHE A 101 0.46 -7.62 15.59
CA PHE A 101 -0.55 -6.63 15.20
C PHE A 101 -1.36 -7.08 13.98
N ALA A 102 -0.75 -7.79 13.03
CA ALA A 102 -1.47 -8.38 11.90
C ALA A 102 -2.53 -9.37 12.37
N ARG A 103 -2.19 -10.24 13.33
CA ARG A 103 -3.16 -11.17 13.94
C ARG A 103 -4.28 -10.45 14.67
N GLN A 104 -3.95 -9.43 15.45
CA GLN A 104 -4.96 -8.64 16.15
C GLN A 104 -5.88 -7.88 15.20
N VAL A 105 -5.35 -7.30 14.12
CA VAL A 105 -6.17 -6.67 13.08
C VAL A 105 -7.05 -7.69 12.37
N ALA A 106 -6.52 -8.89 12.11
CA ALA A 106 -7.30 -9.98 11.53
C ALA A 106 -8.49 -10.35 12.42
N SER A 107 -8.23 -10.58 13.71
CA SER A 107 -9.24 -10.96 14.70
C SER A 107 -10.25 -9.86 15.00
N ASP A 108 -9.80 -8.62 15.15
CA ASP A 108 -10.65 -7.54 15.66
C ASP A 108 -11.39 -6.78 14.54
N LEU A 109 -10.84 -6.74 13.33
CA LEU A 109 -11.32 -5.84 12.26
C LEU A 109 -11.63 -6.53 10.93
N VAL A 110 -10.95 -7.64 10.61
CA VAL A 110 -11.17 -8.40 9.37
C VAL A 110 -12.30 -9.42 9.56
N VAL A 111 -12.25 -10.19 10.64
CA VAL A 111 -13.39 -10.98 11.13
C VAL A 111 -14.52 -10.00 11.48
N ARG A 112 -15.72 -10.32 11.01
CA ARG A 112 -16.93 -9.51 11.21
C ARG A 112 -17.78 -10.15 12.31
N ASP A 113 -18.75 -9.40 12.84
CA ASP A 113 -19.69 -9.91 13.84
C ASP A 113 -20.50 -11.14 13.35
N ASP A 114 -20.62 -11.35 12.03
CA ASP A 114 -21.26 -12.53 11.44
C ASP A 114 -20.30 -13.71 11.17
N ASP A 115 -19.02 -13.53 11.44
CA ASP A 115 -17.92 -14.47 11.19
C ASP A 115 -17.38 -15.14 12.48
N ASP A 116 -18.18 -15.23 13.56
CA ASP A 116 -17.74 -15.73 14.88
C ASP A 116 -17.09 -17.13 14.86
N ASP A 117 -17.31 -17.90 13.81
CA ASP A 117 -16.78 -19.25 13.57
C ASP A 117 -15.72 -19.30 12.47
N PHE A 118 -15.16 -18.15 12.06
CA PHE A 118 -14.05 -18.14 11.11
C PHE A 118 -12.76 -18.52 11.82
N ARG A 119 -12.04 -19.47 11.23
CA ARG A 119 -10.73 -19.88 11.74
C ARG A 119 -9.66 -18.89 11.27
N ILE A 120 -8.84 -18.41 12.20
CA ILE A 120 -7.66 -17.58 11.86
C ILE A 120 -6.44 -18.50 11.72
N VAL A 121 -5.69 -18.36 10.63
CA VAL A 121 -4.58 -19.24 10.28
C VAL A 121 -3.37 -18.42 9.88
N ASP A 122 -2.30 -18.59 10.62
CA ASP A 122 -1.00 -18.04 10.26
C ASP A 122 -0.38 -18.80 9.08
N VAL A 123 0.15 -18.07 8.11
CA VAL A 123 0.82 -18.64 6.94
C VAL A 123 2.09 -17.86 6.67
N ARG A 124 3.24 -18.53 6.62
CA ARG A 124 4.49 -17.89 6.21
C ARG A 124 4.62 -17.93 4.69
N GLU A 125 5.30 -16.95 4.11
CA GLU A 125 5.64 -16.97 2.68
C GLU A 125 6.36 -18.28 2.32
N GLY A 126 5.80 -19.03 1.37
CA GLY A 126 6.29 -20.34 0.95
C GLY A 126 5.56 -21.54 1.58
N GLU A 127 4.75 -21.33 2.61
CA GLU A 127 3.95 -22.37 3.29
C GLU A 127 2.46 -22.32 2.87
N GLU A 128 2.13 -21.61 1.80
CA GLU A 128 0.73 -21.42 1.38
C GLU A 128 0.16 -22.69 0.72
N ASN A 129 -1.07 -23.05 1.10
CA ASN A 129 -1.77 -24.20 0.54
C ASN A 129 -2.44 -23.88 -0.82
N GLU A 130 -2.99 -24.91 -1.46
CA GLU A 130 -3.65 -24.76 -2.76
C GLU A 130 -4.89 -23.87 -2.71
N GLU A 131 -5.65 -23.91 -1.60
CA GLU A 131 -6.84 -23.08 -1.44
C GLU A 131 -6.51 -21.57 -1.42
N PHE A 132 -5.45 -21.19 -0.70
CA PHE A 132 -4.95 -19.83 -0.66
C PHE A 132 -4.67 -19.30 -2.06
N TRP A 133 -3.93 -20.06 -2.87
CA TRP A 133 -3.63 -19.65 -4.25
C TRP A 133 -4.84 -19.69 -5.16
N ARG A 134 -5.71 -20.69 -5.05
CA ARG A 134 -6.94 -20.82 -5.85
C ARG A 134 -7.82 -19.59 -5.71
N VAL A 135 -8.03 -19.14 -4.48
CA VAL A 135 -8.87 -17.97 -4.17
C VAL A 135 -8.25 -16.65 -4.67
N LEU A 136 -6.93 -16.57 -4.69
CA LEU A 136 -6.20 -15.42 -5.25
C LEU A 136 -6.07 -15.45 -6.79
N GLY A 137 -6.72 -16.41 -7.46
CA GLY A 137 -6.68 -16.57 -8.92
C GLY A 137 -5.39 -17.23 -9.43
N GLY A 138 -4.82 -18.14 -8.65
CA GLY A 138 -3.57 -18.86 -8.91
C GLY A 138 -2.32 -18.12 -8.41
N LYS A 139 -1.17 -18.82 -8.41
CA LYS A 139 0.12 -18.24 -8.02
C LYS A 139 0.74 -17.45 -9.17
N LYS A 140 0.51 -16.13 -9.21
CA LYS A 140 1.16 -15.19 -10.16
C LYS A 140 2.38 -14.55 -9.53
N LYS A 141 3.24 -13.94 -10.36
CA LYS A 141 4.38 -13.15 -9.90
C LYS A 141 3.91 -11.97 -9.04
N TYR A 142 4.49 -11.82 -7.87
CA TYR A 142 4.26 -10.73 -6.92
C TYR A 142 5.60 -10.12 -6.49
N GLU A 143 5.58 -9.04 -5.70
CA GLU A 143 6.81 -8.33 -5.33
C GLU A 143 7.54 -9.06 -4.20
N THR A 144 8.70 -9.64 -4.51
CA THR A 144 9.52 -10.37 -3.54
C THR A 144 10.75 -9.61 -3.08
N ASP A 145 11.08 -8.49 -3.72
CA ASP A 145 12.20 -7.63 -3.34
C ASP A 145 11.70 -6.50 -2.45
N SER A 146 12.06 -6.57 -1.17
CA SER A 146 11.72 -5.58 -0.15
C SER A 146 12.68 -4.39 -0.06
N SER A 147 13.75 -4.36 -0.87
CA SER A 147 14.80 -3.33 -0.78
C SER A 147 14.26 -1.92 -0.97
N PHE A 148 13.20 -1.75 -1.76
CA PHE A 148 12.58 -0.46 -1.99
C PHE A 148 12.04 0.17 -0.70
N VAL A 149 11.56 -0.61 0.27
CA VAL A 149 10.96 -0.09 1.51
C VAL A 149 11.96 0.77 2.29
N LYS A 150 13.25 0.41 2.26
CA LYS A 150 14.33 1.15 2.97
C LYS A 150 14.72 2.46 2.30
N HIS A 151 14.44 2.60 1.01
CA HIS A 151 14.89 3.74 0.21
C HIS A 151 13.75 4.62 -0.28
N THR A 152 12.50 4.15 -0.13
CA THR A 152 11.33 4.81 -0.68
C THR A 152 11.09 6.16 0.00
N ARG A 153 11.18 7.25 -0.78
CA ARG A 153 10.97 8.63 -0.33
C ARG A 153 10.15 9.37 -1.38
N LEU A 154 9.14 10.12 -0.94
CA LEU A 154 8.29 10.93 -1.81
C LEU A 154 8.46 12.40 -1.43
N PHE A 155 8.70 13.25 -2.41
CA PHE A 155 8.77 14.68 -2.25
C PHE A 155 7.70 15.35 -3.11
N ARG A 156 6.97 16.30 -2.52
CA ARG A 156 6.05 17.18 -3.21
C ARG A 156 6.77 18.47 -3.58
N CYS A 157 6.72 18.83 -4.85
CA CYS A 157 7.25 20.08 -5.39
C CYS A 157 6.06 20.93 -5.81
N THR A 158 5.89 22.07 -5.13
CA THR A 158 4.69 22.92 -5.27
C THR A 158 5.06 24.39 -5.14
N ASN A 159 4.27 25.27 -5.75
CA ASN A 159 4.34 26.72 -5.57
C ASN A 159 3.15 27.32 -4.81
N GLU A 160 2.27 26.50 -4.21
CA GLU A 160 1.02 26.93 -3.53
C GLU A 160 1.21 28.07 -2.51
N LYS A 161 2.40 28.17 -1.91
CA LYS A 161 2.74 29.21 -0.92
C LYS A 161 3.21 30.54 -1.54
N GLY A 162 3.09 30.68 -2.86
CA GLY A 162 3.63 31.81 -3.63
C GLY A 162 5.13 31.71 -3.94
N TYR A 163 5.78 30.62 -3.54
CA TYR A 163 7.18 30.32 -3.86
C TYR A 163 7.36 28.82 -4.04
N PHE A 164 8.33 28.44 -4.89
CA PHE A 164 8.65 27.03 -5.12
C PHE A 164 9.26 26.39 -3.87
N ALA A 165 8.66 25.30 -3.41
CA ALA A 165 9.12 24.55 -2.26
C ALA A 165 9.12 23.05 -2.56
N VAL A 166 10.13 22.35 -2.04
CA VAL A 166 10.20 20.89 -2.05
C VAL A 166 10.04 20.42 -0.61
N SER A 167 9.02 19.61 -0.36
CA SER A 167 8.75 19.04 0.96
C SER A 167 8.66 17.53 0.89
N GLU A 168 9.33 16.84 1.81
CA GLU A 168 9.24 15.39 1.92
C GLU A 168 7.94 14.97 2.60
N LYS A 169 7.27 13.95 2.04
CA LYS A 169 6.14 13.28 2.66
C LYS A 169 6.68 12.21 3.61
N THR A 170 6.38 12.38 4.90
CA THR A 170 7.15 11.71 5.96
C THR A 170 6.68 10.30 6.32
N VAL A 171 5.54 9.79 5.82
CA VAL A 171 5.02 8.45 6.18
C VAL A 171 4.07 7.90 5.12
N ASP A 172 4.14 6.57 4.86
CA ASP A 172 3.18 5.69 4.16
C ASP A 172 2.20 6.38 3.22
N PHE A 173 2.77 6.91 2.14
CA PHE A 173 1.99 7.55 1.11
C PHE A 173 1.23 6.52 0.27
N CYS A 174 0.05 6.93 -0.13
CA CYS A 174 -0.87 6.19 -0.97
C CYS A 174 -0.99 6.88 -2.33
N GLN A 175 -1.71 6.25 -3.24
CA GLN A 175 -1.97 6.85 -4.55
C GLN A 175 -2.62 8.23 -4.48
N ASP A 176 -3.44 8.50 -3.46
CA ASP A 176 -4.10 9.79 -3.24
C ASP A 176 -3.13 10.89 -2.77
N ASP A 177 -1.87 10.57 -2.44
CA ASP A 177 -0.82 11.56 -2.19
C ASP A 177 -0.15 12.06 -3.48
N LEU A 178 -0.55 11.54 -4.65
CA LEU A 178 -0.18 12.09 -5.95
C LEU A 178 -1.18 13.18 -6.33
N ASP A 179 -0.75 14.43 -6.17
CA ASP A 179 -1.57 15.60 -6.43
C ASP A 179 -1.46 16.00 -7.91
N ASP A 180 -2.59 15.96 -8.60
CA ASP A 180 -2.65 16.34 -10.02
C ASP A 180 -2.28 17.82 -10.26
N ASP A 181 -2.33 18.68 -9.25
CA ASP A 181 -1.93 20.09 -9.35
C ASP A 181 -0.43 20.31 -9.15
N ASP A 182 0.33 19.29 -8.73
CA ASP A 182 1.76 19.41 -8.41
C ASP A 182 2.68 18.39 -9.10
N ILE A 183 3.98 18.52 -8.86
CA ILE A 183 4.99 17.57 -9.29
C ILE A 183 5.50 16.76 -8.08
N MET A 184 5.65 15.46 -8.27
CA MET A 184 6.16 14.55 -7.25
C MET A 184 7.51 13.96 -7.65
N ILE A 185 8.45 13.89 -6.72
CA ILE A 185 9.72 13.17 -6.88
C ILE A 185 9.66 11.91 -6.01
N LEU A 186 9.79 10.73 -6.60
CA LEU A 186 9.84 9.46 -5.88
C LEU A 186 11.21 8.82 -6.05
N ASP A 187 11.95 8.64 -4.97
CA ASP A 187 13.11 7.74 -4.93
C ASP A 187 12.63 6.38 -4.41
N ASN A 188 12.93 5.29 -5.13
CA ASN A 188 12.58 3.94 -4.67
C ASN A 188 13.79 3.04 -4.37
N GLY A 189 15.01 3.59 -4.36
CA GLY A 189 16.22 2.80 -4.19
C GLY A 189 16.87 2.29 -5.48
N ASP A 190 16.16 2.34 -6.61
CA ASP A 190 16.70 1.98 -7.92
C ASP A 190 16.61 3.12 -8.92
N ALA A 191 15.61 3.97 -8.77
CA ALA A 191 15.31 5.07 -9.66
C ALA A 191 14.72 6.24 -8.88
N VAL A 192 15.06 7.44 -9.34
CA VAL A 192 14.38 8.69 -9.01
C VAL A 192 13.39 8.94 -10.14
N PHE A 193 12.11 8.93 -9.80
CA PHE A 193 11.01 9.23 -10.70
C PHE A 193 10.59 10.69 -10.53
N LEU A 194 10.39 11.37 -11.65
CA LEU A 194 9.65 12.62 -11.71
C LEU A 194 8.23 12.30 -12.19
N TRP A 195 7.24 12.46 -11.33
CA TRP A 195 5.82 12.28 -11.67
C TRP A 195 5.19 13.66 -11.85
N ILE A 196 4.56 13.89 -12.99
CA ILE A 196 4.01 15.19 -13.40
C ILE A 196 2.49 15.15 -13.25
N GLY A 197 1.95 15.99 -12.37
CA GLY A 197 0.52 16.18 -12.22
C GLY A 197 -0.11 16.79 -13.47
N ALA A 198 -1.32 16.34 -13.81
CA ALA A 198 -1.99 16.74 -15.06
C ALA A 198 -2.32 18.24 -15.16
N ARG A 199 -2.38 18.94 -14.02
CA ARG A 199 -2.71 20.37 -13.90
C ARG A 199 -1.56 21.21 -13.35
N SER A 200 -0.39 20.60 -13.17
CA SER A 200 0.83 21.29 -12.74
C SER A 200 1.27 22.37 -13.72
N SER A 201 1.92 23.42 -13.21
CA SER A 201 2.41 24.52 -14.06
C SER A 201 3.76 24.20 -14.74
N ASP A 202 4.02 24.79 -15.90
CA ASP A 202 5.32 24.67 -16.59
C ASP A 202 6.50 25.14 -15.72
N ILE A 203 6.25 26.14 -14.87
CA ILE A 203 7.23 26.66 -13.92
C ILE A 203 7.55 25.60 -12.87
N GLU A 204 6.55 24.95 -12.29
CA GLU A 204 6.76 23.84 -11.34
C GLU A 204 7.45 22.66 -12.00
N ALA A 205 7.05 22.28 -13.22
CA ALA A 205 7.70 21.20 -13.97
C ALA A 205 9.20 21.49 -14.16
N LYS A 206 9.56 22.71 -14.57
CA LYS A 206 10.96 23.12 -14.77
C LYS A 206 11.76 23.10 -13.47
N LEU A 207 11.24 23.73 -12.42
CA LEU A 207 11.93 23.82 -11.12
C LEU A 207 12.04 22.45 -10.46
N SER A 208 11.02 21.61 -10.56
CA SER A 208 11.02 20.24 -10.04
C SER A 208 11.99 19.35 -10.79
N TYR A 209 12.12 19.50 -12.11
CA TYR A 209 13.14 18.80 -12.89
C TYR A 209 14.55 19.16 -12.39
N GLN A 210 14.84 20.44 -12.19
CA GLN A 210 16.12 20.90 -11.63
C GLN A 210 16.37 20.36 -10.22
N ALA A 211 15.36 20.42 -9.35
CA ALA A 211 15.44 19.87 -8.00
C ALA A 211 15.71 18.35 -8.00
N ALA A 212 15.02 17.61 -8.87
CA ALA A 212 15.20 16.17 -9.02
C ALA A 212 16.58 15.81 -9.58
N GLN A 213 17.15 16.62 -10.48
CA GLN A 213 18.52 16.45 -10.97
C GLN A 213 19.55 16.68 -9.86
N VAL A 214 19.38 17.73 -9.05
CA VAL A 214 20.27 18.00 -7.90
C VAL A 214 20.18 16.86 -6.89
N TYR A 215 18.97 16.39 -6.58
CA TYR A 215 18.76 15.24 -5.70
C TYR A 215 19.46 13.99 -6.25
N HIS A 216 19.23 13.65 -7.52
CA HIS A 216 19.85 12.50 -8.20
C HIS A 216 21.39 12.58 -8.19
N ALA A 217 21.96 13.75 -8.48
CA ALA A 217 23.39 13.97 -8.42
C ALA A 217 23.95 13.80 -7.01
N SER A 218 23.22 14.28 -5.99
CA SER A 218 23.63 14.14 -4.58
C SER A 218 23.73 12.68 -4.14
N LEU A 219 22.84 11.80 -4.64
CA LEU A 219 22.89 10.36 -4.34
C LEU A 219 24.13 9.70 -4.95
N ARG A 220 24.57 10.14 -6.14
CA ARG A 220 25.77 9.59 -6.81
C ARG A 220 27.07 9.91 -6.08
N MET A 221 27.08 10.99 -5.30
CA MET A 221 28.25 11.41 -4.52
C MET A 221 28.40 10.60 -3.22
N LYS A 222 27.37 9.87 -2.79
CA LYS A 222 27.42 9.04 -1.59
C LYS A 222 28.07 7.69 -1.92
N ALA A 223 29.26 7.45 -1.37
CA ALA A 223 30.10 6.29 -1.68
C ALA A 223 29.41 4.92 -1.47
N ASN A 224 28.40 4.83 -0.58
CA ASN A 224 27.73 3.59 -0.21
C ASN A 224 26.31 3.46 -0.78
N GLU A 225 25.87 4.34 -1.69
CA GLU A 225 24.55 4.23 -2.31
C GLU A 225 24.61 3.65 -3.72
N LYS A 226 23.71 2.70 -4.02
CA LYS A 226 23.55 2.13 -5.36
C LYS A 226 23.15 3.23 -6.36
N PRO A 227 23.71 3.26 -7.58
CA PRO A 227 23.34 4.28 -8.57
C PRO A 227 21.85 4.19 -8.91
N ARG A 228 21.15 5.33 -8.86
CA ARG A 228 19.74 5.44 -9.27
C ARG A 228 19.64 5.76 -10.76
N LYS A 229 18.62 5.25 -11.44
CA LYS A 229 18.20 5.75 -12.75
C LYS A 229 17.38 7.02 -12.58
N PHE A 230 17.38 7.91 -13.57
CA PHE A 230 16.46 9.05 -13.60
C PHE A 230 15.33 8.74 -14.59
N MET A 231 14.08 8.76 -14.15
CA MET A 231 12.93 8.29 -14.92
C MET A 231 11.77 9.27 -14.86
N LEU A 232 11.00 9.36 -15.95
CA LEU A 232 9.71 10.03 -15.95
C LEU A 232 8.62 9.02 -15.58
N ALA A 233 7.70 9.42 -14.71
CA ALA A 233 6.47 8.69 -14.42
C ALA A 233 5.29 9.49 -14.98
N VAL A 234 4.67 8.96 -16.03
CA VAL A 234 3.51 9.59 -16.67
C VAL A 234 2.25 9.11 -15.97
N ARG A 235 1.37 10.05 -15.62
CA ARG A 235 0.07 9.76 -15.01
C ARG A 235 -0.71 8.73 -15.83
N GLY A 236 -1.25 7.70 -15.15
CA GLY A 236 -2.01 6.62 -15.76
C GLY A 236 -1.17 5.57 -16.49
N HIS A 237 0.13 5.83 -16.69
CA HIS A 237 1.10 4.92 -17.29
C HIS A 237 2.27 4.62 -16.35
N GLU A 238 2.05 4.75 -15.03
CA GLU A 238 3.09 4.52 -14.04
C GLU A 238 3.56 3.08 -14.06
N SER A 239 4.88 2.86 -14.07
CA SER A 239 5.47 1.51 -14.08
C SER A 239 5.19 0.74 -12.79
N CYS A 240 5.28 -0.61 -12.81
CA CYS A 240 5.21 -1.41 -11.58
C CYS A 240 6.24 -1.00 -10.52
N ARG A 241 7.43 -0.53 -10.95
CA ARG A 241 8.52 -0.07 -10.08
C ARG A 241 8.16 1.20 -9.30
N PHE A 242 7.27 2.01 -9.87
CA PHE A 242 6.72 3.21 -9.23
C PHE A 242 5.57 2.81 -8.30
N ARG A 243 4.57 2.10 -8.84
CA ARG A 243 3.33 1.77 -8.11
C ARG A 243 3.55 0.98 -6.83
N LYS A 244 4.57 0.10 -6.78
CA LYS A 244 4.85 -0.73 -5.59
C LYS A 244 5.17 0.07 -4.32
N CYS A 245 5.70 1.29 -4.48
CA CYS A 245 6.05 2.16 -3.36
C CYS A 245 4.82 2.64 -2.60
N PHE A 246 3.66 2.75 -3.26
CA PHE A 246 2.45 3.32 -2.69
C PHE A 246 1.59 2.24 -2.04
N HIS A 247 0.98 2.57 -0.90
CA HIS A 247 0.02 1.68 -0.25
C HIS A 247 -1.25 1.54 -1.11
N ALA A 248 -1.71 0.29 -1.27
CA ALA A 248 -2.98 -0.07 -1.89
C ALA A 248 -3.27 0.54 -3.26
N TRP A 249 -2.24 0.68 -4.12
CA TRP A 249 -2.40 1.20 -5.47
C TRP A 249 -3.55 0.53 -6.23
N SER A 250 -4.39 1.31 -6.88
CA SER A 250 -5.56 0.83 -7.61
C SER A 250 -5.67 1.50 -8.99
N LYS A 251 -6.57 0.99 -9.84
CA LYS A 251 -6.97 1.74 -11.03
C LYS A 251 -7.62 3.04 -10.55
N MET A 252 -7.09 4.18 -10.99
CA MET A 252 -7.61 5.48 -10.58
C MET A 252 -9.13 5.53 -10.81
N LYS A 253 -9.85 6.04 -9.80
CA LYS A 253 -11.27 6.34 -9.96
C LYS A 253 -11.36 7.49 -10.95
N GLU A 254 -11.89 7.23 -12.14
CA GLU A 254 -12.32 8.33 -13.00
C GLU A 254 -13.39 9.12 -12.23
N PRO A 255 -13.26 10.45 -12.10
CA PRO A 255 -14.37 11.24 -11.61
C PRO A 255 -15.55 10.98 -12.54
N MET A 256 -16.69 10.56 -11.99
CA MET A 256 -17.92 10.50 -12.76
C MET A 256 -18.20 11.94 -13.22
N GLY A 257 -18.17 12.14 -14.54
CA GLY A 257 -18.59 13.40 -15.16
C GLY A 257 -20.07 13.69 -14.93
#